data_AF-A0A2J6R1T5-F1
#
_entry.id   AF-A0A2J6R1T5-F1
#
_cell.length_a   1.000
_cell.length_b   1.000
_cell.length_c   1.000
_cell.angle_alpha   90.00
_cell.angle_beta   90.00
_cell.angle_gamma   90.00
#
_symmetry.space_group_name_H-M   'P 1'
#
loop_
_entity.id
_entity.type
_entity.pdbx_description
1 polymer ?
#
loop_
_entity_poly.entity_id
_entity_poly.type
_entity_poly.pdbx_seq_one_letter_code
_entity_poly.pdbx_strand_id
1 'polypeptide(L)'
;MQISSAACWTALHFPFELSSAIWLDHTFPSLPFVALPLCHPQALHSWAMASVAGIDVILREANHDFSQTGLEFGPSTQVLPKGWTKAPGRRALHQDLIFEKDFAIKLRDGSTVWSDIFRPPSSKDEPTPAIIAWSPYGKQGNGGSSFQSLDRVPWRAGIPRDWTSDLEKFEAPDPAEWCPRGYAIVNIDPRGVGESDGDLVMLSTQEGRDGHDVIECIAGQSWCNGAVALAGNSWLGAAQWLIAAEQPPHLKAIAPWEGFSDLYREIIGRGGIPNPAFSELRSSGYVGKS
;
A
#
# COMPACT_ATOMS: atom_id res chain seq x y z
N MET A 1 22.95 -45.49 -9.34
CA MET A 1 21.87 -44.50 -9.51
C MET A 1 21.08 -44.50 -8.22
N GLN A 2 21.51 -43.66 -7.28
CA GLN A 2 21.05 -43.61 -5.90
C GLN A 2 20.84 -42.14 -5.59
N ILE A 3 19.62 -41.77 -5.19
CA ILE A 3 19.34 -40.48 -4.59
C ILE A 3 19.35 -40.74 -3.08
N SER A 4 20.29 -40.12 -2.37
CA SER A 4 20.36 -40.11 -0.91
C SER A 4 20.70 -38.71 -0.41
N SER A 5 20.19 -38.40 0.77
CA SER A 5 20.44 -37.22 1.62
C SER A 5 19.68 -35.96 1.22
N ALA A 6 19.20 -35.11 2.12
CA ALA A 6 18.89 -35.21 3.54
C ALA A 6 18.12 -33.91 3.84
N ALA A 7 16.89 -34.00 4.37
CA ALA A 7 16.16 -32.84 4.86
C ALA A 7 16.69 -32.51 6.25
N CYS A 8 17.38 -31.36 6.39
CA CYS A 8 17.73 -30.79 7.67
C CYS A 8 16.66 -29.74 8.02
N TRP A 9 15.71 -30.13 8.87
CA TRP A 9 14.82 -29.19 9.55
C TRP A 9 15.39 -28.92 10.94
N THR A 10 16.00 -27.76 11.14
CA THR A 10 16.35 -27.29 12.49
C THR A 10 15.17 -26.48 13.03
N ALA A 11 14.43 -27.10 13.94
CA ALA A 11 13.41 -26.44 14.74
C ALA A 11 14.08 -25.51 15.77
N LEU A 12 13.81 -24.20 15.67
CA LEU A 12 14.03 -23.26 16.78
C LEU A 12 12.77 -23.27 17.65
N HIS A 13 12.90 -23.84 18.85
CA HIS A 13 11.91 -23.80 19.92
C HIS A 13 11.71 -22.37 20.42
N PHE A 14 10.47 -21.88 20.40
CA PHE A 14 10.01 -20.81 21.29
C PHE A 14 8.93 -21.40 22.21
N PRO A 15 9.06 -21.29 23.55
CA PRO A 15 8.04 -21.76 24.46
C PRO A 15 7.05 -20.62 24.72
N PHE A 16 5.82 -20.74 24.22
CA PHE A 16 4.67 -20.06 24.83
C PHE A 16 3.48 -21.02 24.80
N GLU A 17 3.09 -21.45 25.99
CA GLU A 17 1.90 -22.27 26.24
C GLU A 17 0.63 -21.51 25.85
N LEU A 18 -0.21 -22.15 25.05
CA LEU A 18 -1.61 -21.79 24.85
C LEU A 18 -2.41 -22.32 26.05
N SER A 19 -2.69 -21.44 27.03
CA SER A 19 -3.79 -21.69 27.97
C SER A 19 -5.03 -20.94 27.49
N SER A 20 -5.95 -21.68 26.88
CA SER A 20 -7.33 -21.28 26.63
C SER A 20 -8.10 -21.17 27.95
N ALA A 21 -8.55 -19.96 28.31
CA ALA A 21 -9.74 -19.72 29.15
C ALA A 21 -10.07 -18.22 29.15
N ILE A 22 -11.05 -17.80 28.34
CA ILE A 22 -11.74 -16.52 28.57
C ILE A 22 -13.06 -16.87 29.25
N TRP A 23 -13.17 -16.49 30.52
CA TRP A 23 -14.43 -16.47 31.26
C TRP A 23 -15.31 -15.35 30.70
N LEU A 24 -16.55 -15.68 30.33
CA LEU A 24 -17.62 -14.72 30.09
C LEU A 24 -18.07 -14.17 31.45
N ASP A 25 -17.62 -12.98 31.81
CA ASP A 25 -18.24 -12.20 32.89
C ASP A 25 -19.14 -11.11 32.29
N HIS A 26 -20.42 -11.22 32.62
CA HIS A 26 -21.51 -10.38 32.17
C HIS A 26 -21.68 -9.18 33.09
N THR A 27 -20.85 -8.14 32.97
CA THR A 27 -21.22 -6.79 33.44
C THR A 27 -20.42 -5.70 32.71
N PHE A 28 -21.02 -5.07 31.70
CA PHE A 28 -20.60 -3.75 31.22
C PHE A 28 -21.75 -2.74 31.46
N PRO A 29 -21.50 -1.60 32.12
CA PRO A 29 -22.48 -0.53 32.18
C PRO A 29 -22.59 0.14 30.82
N SER A 30 -23.82 0.43 30.41
CA SER A 30 -24.17 1.15 29.19
C SER A 30 -23.45 2.50 29.10
N LEU A 31 -22.49 2.63 28.17
CA LEU A 31 -21.93 3.90 27.77
C LEU A 31 -22.87 4.59 26.76
N PRO A 32 -23.09 5.92 26.86
CA PRO A 32 -23.94 6.63 25.93
C PRO A 32 -23.32 6.62 24.53
N PHE A 33 -24.15 6.31 23.55
CA PHE A 33 -23.85 6.42 22.12
C PHE A 33 -23.52 7.89 21.80
N VAL A 34 -22.23 8.22 21.70
CA VAL A 34 -21.80 9.49 21.12
C VAL A 34 -21.82 9.28 19.62
N ALA A 35 -22.87 9.80 18.96
CA ALA A 35 -22.92 9.89 17.51
C ALA A 35 -21.69 10.70 17.04
N LEU A 36 -20.77 10.03 16.35
CA LEU A 36 -19.78 10.72 15.53
C LEU A 36 -20.55 11.60 14.54
N PRO A 37 -20.14 12.86 14.32
CA PRO A 37 -20.81 13.70 13.35
C PRO A 37 -20.68 13.03 11.99
N LEU A 38 -21.82 12.54 11.49
CA LEU A 38 -21.98 12.15 10.10
C LEU A 38 -21.47 13.31 9.26
N CYS A 39 -20.40 13.05 8.53
CA CYS A 39 -19.93 13.96 7.50
C CYS A 39 -21.12 14.27 6.57
N HIS A 40 -21.22 15.54 6.19
CA HIS A 40 -22.30 16.16 5.42
C HIS A 40 -22.86 15.24 4.29
N PRO A 41 -24.19 15.15 4.10
CA PRO A 41 -24.77 14.45 2.95
C PRO A 41 -24.68 15.35 1.72
N GLN A 42 -23.51 15.42 1.08
CA GLN A 42 -23.34 16.07 -0.22
C GLN A 42 -22.38 15.27 -1.09
N ALA A 43 -22.94 14.25 -1.76
CA ALA A 43 -22.76 13.99 -3.19
C ALA A 43 -23.44 12.65 -3.51
N LEU A 44 -24.68 12.70 -3.99
CA LEU A 44 -25.22 11.60 -4.79
C LEU A 44 -24.43 11.60 -6.11
N HIS A 45 -23.25 10.99 -6.12
CA HIS A 45 -22.53 10.74 -7.36
C HIS A 45 -23.39 9.78 -8.20
N SER A 46 -23.75 10.20 -9.41
CA SER A 46 -24.48 9.36 -10.35
C SER A 46 -23.59 8.18 -10.75
N TRP A 47 -24.04 6.97 -10.45
CA TRP A 47 -23.43 5.75 -10.95
C TRP A 47 -23.71 5.62 -12.44
N ALA A 48 -22.68 5.63 -13.27
CA ALA A 48 -22.83 5.34 -14.69
C ALA A 48 -22.75 3.83 -14.90
N MET A 49 -23.69 3.27 -15.66
CA MET A 49 -23.56 1.91 -16.17
C MET A 49 -22.73 1.98 -17.45
N ALA A 50 -21.63 1.23 -17.49
CA ALA A 50 -20.88 0.98 -18.72
C ALA A 50 -20.90 -0.51 -19.03
N SER A 51 -20.79 -0.86 -20.31
CA SER A 51 -20.61 -2.25 -20.71
C SER A 51 -19.13 -2.50 -20.99
N VAL A 52 -18.48 -3.31 -20.16
CA VAL A 52 -17.10 -3.76 -20.38
C VAL A 52 -17.15 -5.23 -20.76
N ALA A 53 -16.74 -5.54 -21.99
CA ALA A 53 -16.79 -6.90 -22.56
C ALA A 53 -18.18 -7.58 -22.47
N GLY A 54 -19.25 -6.80 -22.58
CA GLY A 54 -20.64 -7.30 -22.51
C GLY A 54 -21.17 -7.52 -21.10
N ILE A 55 -20.40 -7.13 -20.07
CA ILE A 55 -20.84 -7.12 -18.67
C ILE A 55 -21.14 -5.67 -18.28
N ASP A 56 -22.34 -5.45 -17.75
CA ASP A 56 -22.69 -4.17 -17.17
C ASP A 56 -21.89 -3.96 -15.89
N VAL A 57 -21.02 -2.96 -15.91
CA VAL A 57 -20.20 -2.55 -14.79
C VAL A 57 -20.64 -1.17 -14.32
N ILE A 58 -20.58 -1.01 -13.02
CA ILE A 58 -20.82 0.27 -12.38
C ILE A 58 -19.50 1.05 -12.42
N LEU A 59 -19.48 2.13 -13.20
CA LEU A 59 -18.40 3.10 -13.18
C LEU A 59 -18.77 4.26 -12.27
N ARG A 60 -17.77 4.68 -11.51
CA ARG A 60 -17.82 5.90 -10.73
C ARG A 60 -16.75 6.83 -11.28
N GLU A 61 -17.17 8.04 -11.66
CA GLU A 61 -16.25 9.11 -12.02
C GLU A 61 -15.29 9.36 -10.85
N ALA A 62 -14.00 9.43 -11.15
CA ALA A 62 -13.00 9.71 -10.15
C ALA A 62 -13.29 11.08 -9.51
N ASN A 63 -12.98 11.21 -8.21
CA ASN A 63 -12.92 12.56 -7.67
C ASN A 63 -11.71 13.26 -8.30
N HIS A 64 -11.94 14.37 -8.99
CA HIS A 64 -10.88 15.18 -9.62
C HIS A 64 -10.46 16.38 -8.74
N ASP A 65 -11.06 16.55 -7.56
CA ASP A 65 -10.69 17.61 -6.62
C ASP A 65 -9.47 17.19 -5.78
N PHE A 66 -8.31 17.64 -6.22
CA PHE A 66 -7.05 17.45 -5.51
C PHE A 66 -6.83 18.46 -4.37
N SER A 67 -7.65 19.51 -4.23
CA SER A 67 -7.39 20.62 -3.30
C SER A 67 -7.37 20.20 -1.83
N GLN A 68 -8.18 19.20 -1.48
CA GLN A 68 -8.25 18.65 -0.12
C GLN A 68 -7.23 17.52 0.13
N THR A 69 -6.50 17.13 -0.92
CA THR A 69 -5.54 16.04 -0.87
C THR A 69 -4.13 16.50 -0.59
N GLY A 70 -3.80 17.80 -0.53
CA GLY A 70 -2.42 18.26 -0.26
C GLY A 70 -1.32 17.56 -1.09
N LEU A 71 -1.67 16.96 -2.24
CA LEU A 71 -0.76 16.24 -3.11
C LEU A 71 0.03 17.28 -3.89
N GLU A 72 1.33 17.32 -3.63
CA GLU A 72 2.22 18.21 -4.36
C GLU A 72 2.90 17.41 -5.45
N PHE A 73 2.58 17.65 -6.71
CA PHE A 73 3.28 16.99 -7.82
C PHE A 73 4.44 17.87 -8.32
N GLY A 74 5.62 17.27 -8.45
CA GLY A 74 6.85 17.93 -8.86
C GLY A 74 8.05 16.98 -8.80
N PRO A 75 8.39 16.32 -9.93
CA PRO A 75 9.53 15.42 -10.01
C PRO A 75 10.80 16.07 -9.50
N SER A 76 11.43 15.44 -8.51
CA SER A 76 12.62 15.98 -7.86
C SER A 76 13.41 14.88 -7.16
N THR A 77 14.71 15.11 -6.97
CA THR A 77 15.57 14.26 -6.15
C THR A 77 16.24 15.12 -5.10
N GLN A 78 16.13 14.72 -3.84
CA GLN A 78 16.74 15.42 -2.72
C GLN A 78 17.29 14.45 -1.68
N VAL A 79 18.17 14.96 -0.81
CA VAL A 79 18.65 14.22 0.36
C VAL A 79 17.88 14.72 1.57
N LEU A 80 17.18 13.83 2.25
CA LEU A 80 16.60 14.08 3.56
C LEU A 80 17.67 13.77 4.62
N PRO A 81 18.14 14.76 5.40
CA PRO A 81 19.25 14.54 6.32
C PRO A 81 18.82 13.70 7.54
N LYS A 82 19.78 13.03 8.17
CA LYS A 82 19.61 12.42 9.49
C LYS A 82 19.00 13.42 10.48
N GLY A 83 18.03 12.95 11.26
CA GLY A 83 17.28 13.78 12.20
C GLY A 83 16.12 14.55 11.58
N TRP A 84 15.95 14.53 10.25
CA TRP A 84 14.79 15.12 9.59
C TRP A 84 13.49 14.44 10.04
N THR A 85 12.43 15.23 10.16
CA THR A 85 11.06 14.77 10.49
C THR A 85 10.09 15.43 9.55
N LYS A 86 9.12 14.69 9.01
CA LYS A 86 8.08 15.25 8.13
C LYS A 86 7.14 16.21 8.83
N ALA A 87 6.79 15.90 10.08
CA ALA A 87 5.93 16.72 10.92
C ALA A 87 6.28 16.54 12.40
N PRO A 88 5.88 17.47 13.29
CA PRO A 88 6.07 17.32 14.73
C PRO A 88 5.53 15.99 15.27
N GLY A 89 6.33 15.35 16.13
CA GLY A 89 6.00 14.07 16.77
C GLY A 89 6.11 12.84 15.86
N ARG A 90 6.60 12.98 14.62
CA ARG A 90 6.94 11.84 13.74
C ARG A 90 8.32 11.29 14.06
N ARG A 91 8.54 10.04 13.67
CA ARG A 91 9.85 9.40 13.74
C ARG A 91 10.88 10.22 12.94
N ALA A 92 11.99 10.55 13.58
CA ALA A 92 13.12 11.20 12.92
C ALA A 92 13.96 10.18 12.15
N LEU A 93 14.55 10.60 11.02
CA LEU A 93 15.43 9.73 10.24
C LEU A 93 16.69 9.35 11.02
N HIS A 94 17.01 8.06 11.04
CA HIS A 94 18.24 7.56 11.70
C HIS A 94 19.51 7.77 10.87
N GLN A 95 19.34 8.02 9.57
CA GLN A 95 20.41 8.32 8.59
C GLN A 95 19.87 9.23 7.49
N ASP A 96 20.77 9.74 6.66
CA ASP A 96 20.39 10.43 5.43
C ASP A 96 19.66 9.47 4.47
N LEU A 97 18.65 9.96 3.76
CA LEU A 97 17.93 9.23 2.72
C LEU A 97 17.95 10.01 1.41
N ILE A 98 18.14 9.31 0.29
CA ILE A 98 17.80 9.87 -1.02
C ILE A 98 16.29 9.69 -1.19
N PHE A 99 15.60 10.80 -1.42
CA PHE A 99 14.18 10.83 -1.77
C PHE A 99 14.04 11.31 -3.21
N GLU A 100 13.55 10.42 -4.06
CA GLU A 100 13.22 10.66 -5.46
C GLU A 100 11.70 10.68 -5.59
N LYS A 101 11.17 11.88 -5.73
CA LYS A 101 9.74 12.21 -5.72
C LYS A 101 9.20 12.19 -7.14
N ASP A 102 7.99 11.65 -7.31
CA ASP A 102 7.27 11.57 -8.59
C ASP A 102 8.14 10.93 -9.70
N PHE A 103 8.75 9.79 -9.42
CA PHE A 103 9.45 8.99 -10.41
C PHE A 103 8.45 8.33 -11.37
N ALA A 104 8.60 8.62 -12.66
CA ALA A 104 7.74 8.13 -13.73
C ALA A 104 8.08 6.69 -14.11
N ILE A 105 7.08 5.83 -14.18
CA ILE A 105 7.21 4.45 -14.64
C ILE A 105 6.28 4.24 -15.83
N LYS A 106 6.85 3.80 -16.96
CA LYS A 106 6.08 3.47 -18.17
C LYS A 106 5.64 2.02 -18.14
N LEU A 107 4.33 1.81 -18.34
CA LEU A 107 3.70 0.51 -18.44
C LEU A 107 3.71 0.00 -19.89
N ARG A 108 3.44 -1.30 -20.09
CA ARG A 108 3.47 -1.96 -21.41
C ARG A 108 2.50 -1.37 -22.45
N ASP A 109 1.44 -0.70 -22.02
CA ASP A 109 0.44 -0.04 -22.87
C ASP A 109 0.77 1.44 -23.15
N GLY A 110 1.89 1.94 -22.63
CA GLY A 110 2.34 3.32 -22.78
C GLY A 110 1.85 4.29 -21.69
N SER A 111 0.92 3.86 -20.84
CA SER A 111 0.47 4.61 -19.67
C SER A 111 1.61 4.85 -18.68
N THR A 112 1.50 5.91 -17.90
CA THR A 112 2.46 6.29 -16.86
C THR A 112 1.84 6.11 -15.50
N VAL A 113 2.58 5.46 -14.60
CA VAL A 113 2.28 5.47 -13.16
C VAL A 113 3.41 6.15 -12.41
N TRP A 114 3.11 6.71 -11.25
CA TRP A 114 4.05 7.52 -10.48
C TRP A 114 4.45 6.87 -9.16
N SER A 115 5.67 7.15 -8.73
CA SER A 115 6.20 6.60 -7.49
C SER A 115 7.03 7.59 -6.68
N ASP A 116 7.08 7.36 -5.38
CA ASP A 116 8.04 8.00 -4.47
C ASP A 116 9.03 6.93 -4.00
N ILE A 117 10.32 7.18 -4.21
CA ILE A 117 11.40 6.23 -3.96
C ILE A 117 12.29 6.78 -2.85
N PHE A 118 12.46 5.99 -1.80
CA PHE A 118 13.36 6.26 -0.70
C PHE A 118 14.46 5.20 -0.68
N ARG A 119 15.72 5.61 -0.57
CA ARG A 119 16.85 4.68 -0.56
C ARG A 119 18.05 5.21 0.22
N PRO A 120 18.90 4.33 0.78
CA PRO A 120 20.12 4.75 1.44
C PRO A 120 21.07 5.44 0.45
N PRO A 121 21.85 6.46 0.87
CA PRO A 121 22.83 7.11 0.02
C PRO A 121 23.89 6.16 -0.55
N SER A 122 24.22 5.10 0.20
CA SER A 122 25.14 4.04 -0.25
C SER A 122 24.65 3.30 -1.49
N SER A 123 23.34 3.34 -1.80
CA SER A 123 22.78 2.69 -3.01
C SER A 123 23.36 3.18 -4.34
N LYS A 124 24.08 4.30 -4.34
CA LYS A 124 24.83 4.78 -5.52
C LYS A 124 26.03 3.88 -5.85
N ASP A 125 26.69 3.34 -4.84
CA ASP A 125 27.90 2.53 -4.96
C ASP A 125 27.64 1.06 -4.65
N GLU A 126 26.65 0.78 -3.80
CA GLU A 126 26.23 -0.53 -3.33
C GLU A 126 24.74 -0.74 -3.65
N PRO A 127 24.40 -1.24 -4.86
CA PRO A 127 23.01 -1.48 -5.25
C PRO A 127 22.25 -2.33 -4.22
N THR A 128 21.01 -1.93 -3.93
CA THR A 128 20.22 -2.42 -2.80
C THR A 128 18.93 -3.10 -3.27
N PRO A 129 18.38 -4.09 -2.54
CA PRO A 129 17.06 -4.62 -2.86
C PRO A 129 15.97 -3.56 -2.66
N ALA A 130 14.88 -3.65 -3.42
CA ALA A 130 13.73 -2.75 -3.31
C ALA A 130 12.51 -3.45 -2.73
N ILE A 131 11.74 -2.74 -1.91
CA ILE A 131 10.43 -3.17 -1.39
C ILE A 131 9.39 -2.22 -1.97
N ILE A 132 8.47 -2.76 -2.77
CA ILE A 132 7.37 -2.01 -3.36
C ILE A 132 6.15 -2.10 -2.45
N ALA A 133 5.58 -0.93 -2.15
CA ALA A 133 4.32 -0.75 -1.45
C ALA A 133 3.22 -0.33 -2.46
N TRP A 134 2.41 -1.32 -2.86
CA TRP A 134 1.42 -1.19 -3.92
C TRP A 134 0.00 -0.96 -3.38
N SER A 135 -0.56 0.23 -3.55
CA SER A 135 -1.97 0.48 -3.21
C SER A 135 -2.46 1.82 -3.75
N PRO A 136 -3.79 1.99 -3.92
CA PRO A 136 -4.40 3.25 -4.32
C PRO A 136 -4.53 4.26 -3.16
N TYR A 137 -3.66 4.20 -2.15
CA TYR A 137 -3.80 5.00 -0.91
C TYR A 137 -3.04 6.33 -0.93
N GLY A 138 -2.36 6.64 -2.05
CA GLY A 138 -1.49 7.80 -2.18
C GLY A 138 -0.04 7.45 -1.83
N LYS A 139 0.91 7.88 -2.65
CA LYS A 139 2.34 7.60 -2.45
C LYS A 139 3.04 8.57 -1.48
N GLN A 140 2.45 9.74 -1.23
CA GLN A 140 3.06 10.85 -0.49
C GLN A 140 2.94 10.74 1.05
N GLY A 141 2.93 9.53 1.61
CA GLY A 141 2.97 9.30 3.06
C GLY A 141 1.63 8.99 3.71
N ASN A 142 1.57 9.11 5.04
CA ASN A 142 0.41 8.85 5.90
C ASN A 142 -0.34 10.12 6.34
N GLY A 143 0.08 11.30 5.87
CA GLY A 143 -0.42 12.60 6.31
C GLY A 143 -1.71 13.02 5.59
N GLY A 144 -2.14 14.27 5.79
CA GLY A 144 -3.37 14.83 5.20
C GLY A 144 -3.50 14.69 3.68
N SER A 145 -2.42 14.30 3.01
CA SER A 145 -2.36 14.03 1.58
C SER A 145 -2.59 12.60 1.10
N SER A 146 -2.79 11.69 2.02
CA SER A 146 -3.14 10.30 1.73
C SER A 146 -4.65 10.09 1.78
N PHE A 147 -5.17 9.32 0.82
CA PHE A 147 -6.60 8.97 0.77
C PHE A 147 -7.00 8.15 1.99
N GLN A 148 -6.03 7.43 2.57
CA GLN A 148 -6.11 6.74 3.85
C GLN A 148 -4.91 7.12 4.71
N SER A 149 -5.16 7.48 5.96
CA SER A 149 -4.14 7.98 6.89
C SER A 149 -4.33 7.33 8.26
N LEU A 150 -3.24 6.88 8.87
CA LEU A 150 -3.27 6.34 10.23
C LEU A 150 -3.75 7.38 11.27
N ASP A 151 -3.54 8.68 11.00
CA ASP A 151 -4.00 9.77 11.86
C ASP A 151 -5.52 9.98 11.80
N ARG A 152 -6.18 9.47 10.75
CA ARG A 152 -7.65 9.48 10.62
C ARG A 152 -8.31 8.25 11.26
N VAL A 153 -7.53 7.26 11.67
CA VAL A 153 -8.02 6.06 12.37
C VAL A 153 -8.21 6.39 13.86
N PRO A 154 -9.33 6.01 14.49
CA PRO A 154 -9.52 6.19 15.93
C PRO A 154 -8.31 5.71 16.73
N TRP A 155 -7.78 6.59 17.59
CA TRP A 155 -6.59 6.34 18.42
C TRP A 155 -5.33 5.91 17.65
N ARG A 156 -5.24 6.20 16.34
CA ARG A 156 -4.18 5.72 15.44
C ARG A 156 -3.98 4.21 15.49
N ALA A 157 -5.05 3.45 15.69
CA ALA A 157 -5.00 2.00 15.92
C ALA A 157 -4.07 1.58 17.08
N GLY A 158 -3.84 2.46 18.05
CA GLY A 158 -2.92 2.22 19.16
C GLY A 158 -1.44 2.39 18.80
N ILE A 159 -1.13 2.79 17.57
CA ILE A 159 0.25 3.07 17.13
C ILE A 159 0.65 4.46 17.65
N PRO A 160 1.81 4.61 18.32
CA PRO A 160 2.35 5.92 18.68
C PRO A 160 2.78 6.75 17.47
N ARG A 161 2.67 8.08 17.55
CA ARG A 161 2.96 8.99 16.41
C ARG A 161 4.44 8.97 16.00
N ASP A 162 5.31 8.77 16.98
CA ASP A 162 6.77 8.72 16.84
C ASP A 162 7.30 7.36 16.36
N TRP A 163 6.42 6.38 16.15
CA TRP A 163 6.77 5.10 15.54
C TRP A 163 6.80 5.13 14.02
N THR A 164 6.19 6.15 13.39
CA THR A 164 6.15 6.26 11.93
C THR A 164 6.65 7.62 11.46
N SER A 165 7.36 7.64 10.33
CA SER A 165 8.01 8.84 9.79
C SER A 165 7.09 9.74 8.97
N ASP A 166 5.94 9.21 8.57
CA ASP A 166 5.00 9.79 7.60
C ASP A 166 5.53 9.79 6.15
N LEU A 167 6.69 9.19 5.89
CA LEU A 167 7.18 8.91 4.53
C LEU A 167 6.55 7.62 3.97
N GLU A 168 6.15 6.72 4.86
CA GLU A 168 5.40 5.52 4.53
C GLU A 168 3.98 5.88 4.11
N LYS A 169 3.50 5.27 3.02
CA LYS A 169 2.06 5.28 2.74
C LYS A 169 1.31 4.43 3.78
N PHE A 170 0.00 4.62 3.88
CA PHE A 170 -0.83 3.80 4.75
C PHE A 170 -0.62 2.30 4.51
N GLU A 171 -0.45 1.56 5.61
CA GLU A 171 -0.19 0.10 5.64
C GLU A 171 1.14 -0.38 5.03
N ALA A 172 2.06 0.54 4.68
CA ALA A 172 3.35 0.19 4.09
C ALA A 172 4.51 0.11 5.08
N PRO A 173 5.60 -0.59 4.70
CA PRO A 173 6.91 -0.46 5.33
C PRO A 173 7.40 0.99 5.40
N ASP A 174 7.97 1.38 6.55
CA ASP A 174 8.47 2.75 6.76
C ASP A 174 9.88 2.97 6.20
N PRO A 175 10.09 3.93 5.28
CA PRO A 175 11.43 4.30 4.81
C PRO A 175 12.43 4.60 5.93
N ALA A 176 12.00 5.21 7.04
CA ALA A 176 12.87 5.52 8.17
C ALA A 176 13.32 4.26 8.93
N GLU A 177 12.61 3.13 8.78
CA GLU A 177 12.95 1.84 9.39
C GLU A 177 13.75 0.95 8.43
N TRP A 178 13.34 0.90 7.15
CA TRP A 178 13.86 -0.09 6.19
C TRP A 178 15.08 0.40 5.41
N CYS A 179 15.19 1.70 5.11
CA CYS A 179 16.38 2.22 4.44
C CYS A 179 17.67 2.07 5.26
N PRO A 180 17.67 2.27 6.59
CA PRO A 180 18.84 1.95 7.43
C PRO A 180 19.22 0.47 7.45
N ARG A 181 18.30 -0.42 7.07
CA ARG A 181 18.55 -1.87 6.97
C ARG A 181 19.08 -2.27 5.59
N GLY A 182 19.33 -1.30 4.70
CA GLY A 182 19.85 -1.55 3.36
C GLY A 182 18.78 -2.04 2.39
N TYR A 183 17.60 -1.43 2.43
CA TYR A 183 16.53 -1.63 1.44
C TYR A 183 16.09 -0.28 0.86
N ALA A 184 15.66 -0.24 -0.40
CA ALA A 184 14.88 0.86 -0.93
C ALA A 184 13.38 0.63 -0.65
N ILE A 185 12.62 1.68 -0.36
CA ILE A 185 11.16 1.66 -0.31
C ILE A 185 10.60 2.41 -1.50
N VAL A 186 9.67 1.78 -2.22
CA VAL A 186 9.03 2.34 -3.42
C VAL A 186 7.52 2.41 -3.19
N ASN A 187 7.00 3.60 -2.95
CA ASN A 187 5.57 3.85 -2.81
C ASN A 187 4.98 4.14 -4.20
N ILE A 188 4.08 3.29 -4.69
CA ILE A 188 3.47 3.43 -6.02
C ILE A 188 2.07 4.04 -5.94
N ASP A 189 1.76 5.05 -6.74
CA ASP A 189 0.37 5.35 -7.09
C ASP A 189 0.00 4.55 -8.34
N PRO A 190 -0.87 3.52 -8.23
CA PRO A 190 -1.20 2.66 -9.36
C PRO A 190 -2.04 3.42 -10.40
N ARG A 191 -2.34 2.75 -11.52
CA ARG A 191 -3.20 3.27 -12.58
C ARG A 191 -4.48 3.90 -12.02
N GLY A 192 -4.83 5.09 -12.53
CA GLY A 192 -6.01 5.85 -12.13
C GLY A 192 -5.98 6.46 -10.73
N VAL A 193 -4.81 6.56 -10.10
CA VAL A 193 -4.64 7.17 -8.79
C VAL A 193 -3.69 8.36 -8.88
N GLY A 194 -4.09 9.49 -8.29
CA GLY A 194 -3.26 10.69 -8.30
C GLY A 194 -3.07 11.20 -9.75
N GLU A 195 -1.81 11.38 -10.12
CA GLU A 195 -1.39 11.79 -11.48
C GLU A 195 -1.14 10.60 -12.42
N SER A 196 -1.36 9.36 -11.97
CA SER A 196 -1.19 8.16 -12.80
C SER A 196 -2.31 8.05 -13.82
N ASP A 197 -1.94 7.72 -15.06
CA ASP A 197 -2.87 7.60 -16.19
C ASP A 197 -3.88 6.46 -15.97
N GLY A 198 -5.02 6.51 -16.67
CA GLY A 198 -5.97 5.40 -16.84
C GLY A 198 -6.96 5.21 -15.69
N ASP A 199 -7.64 4.06 -15.67
CA ASP A 199 -8.70 3.78 -14.69
C ASP A 199 -8.28 2.77 -13.63
N LEU A 200 -8.66 3.03 -12.38
CA LEU A 200 -8.49 2.07 -11.29
C LEU A 200 -9.57 0.99 -11.38
N VAL A 201 -9.19 -0.22 -11.78
CA VAL A 201 -10.05 -1.41 -11.70
C VAL A 201 -9.62 -2.27 -10.51
N MET A 202 -10.46 -2.26 -9.47
CA MET A 202 -10.17 -2.87 -8.17
C MET A 202 -9.73 -4.34 -8.29
N LEU A 203 -8.47 -4.62 -7.88
CA LEU A 203 -7.92 -5.97 -7.69
C LEU A 203 -8.14 -6.86 -8.91
N SER A 204 -7.77 -6.32 -10.07
CA SER A 204 -7.95 -6.94 -11.37
C SER A 204 -6.65 -7.58 -11.88
N THR A 205 -6.78 -8.38 -12.94
CA THR A 205 -5.61 -8.87 -13.69
C THR A 205 -4.78 -7.74 -14.30
N GLN A 206 -5.41 -6.58 -14.58
CA GLN A 206 -4.66 -5.40 -15.03
C GLN A 206 -3.71 -4.91 -13.94
N GLU A 207 -4.14 -4.90 -12.69
CA GLU A 207 -3.31 -4.50 -11.55
C GLU A 207 -2.10 -5.43 -11.36
N GLY A 208 -2.29 -6.74 -11.57
CA GLY A 208 -1.18 -7.70 -11.61
C GLY A 208 -0.14 -7.36 -12.69
N ARG A 209 -0.59 -7.09 -13.91
CA ARG A 209 0.28 -6.76 -15.06
C ARG A 209 1.02 -5.44 -14.89
N ASP A 210 0.34 -4.43 -14.36
CA ASP A 210 0.97 -3.14 -14.05
C ASP A 210 2.05 -3.32 -12.97
N GLY A 211 1.77 -4.15 -11.94
CA GLY A 211 2.75 -4.49 -10.93
C GLY A 211 3.97 -5.25 -11.46
N HIS A 212 3.78 -6.15 -12.44
CA HIS A 212 4.90 -6.77 -13.16
C HIS A 212 5.78 -5.72 -13.83
N ASP A 213 5.19 -4.80 -14.61
CA ASP A 213 5.95 -3.78 -15.34
C ASP A 213 6.72 -2.85 -14.39
N VAL A 214 6.10 -2.49 -13.25
CA VAL A 214 6.75 -1.71 -12.20
C VAL A 214 7.92 -2.48 -11.57
N ILE A 215 7.76 -3.76 -11.24
CA ILE A 215 8.87 -4.57 -10.68
C ILE A 215 10.06 -4.60 -11.64
N GLU A 216 9.82 -4.84 -12.93
CA GLU A 216 10.90 -4.92 -13.92
C GLU A 216 11.56 -3.55 -14.16
N CYS A 217 10.78 -2.46 -14.12
CA CYS A 217 11.33 -1.10 -14.20
C CYS A 217 12.23 -0.76 -13.00
N ILE A 218 11.79 -1.09 -11.78
CA ILE A 218 12.54 -0.84 -10.54
C ILE A 218 13.79 -1.72 -10.48
N ALA A 219 13.70 -2.99 -10.85
CA ALA A 219 14.83 -3.90 -10.90
C ALA A 219 15.93 -3.44 -11.89
N GLY A 220 15.55 -2.72 -12.94
CA GLY A 220 16.48 -2.15 -13.92
C GLY A 220 17.17 -0.85 -13.51
N GLN A 221 16.83 -0.26 -12.35
CA GLN A 221 17.48 0.96 -11.89
C GLN A 221 18.91 0.69 -11.41
N SER A 222 19.83 1.61 -11.68
CA SER A 222 21.26 1.44 -11.33
C SER A 222 21.53 1.31 -9.83
N TRP A 223 20.62 1.81 -8.99
CA TRP A 223 20.69 1.72 -7.54
C TRP A 223 20.04 0.44 -6.98
N CYS A 224 19.33 -0.33 -7.82
CA CYS A 224 18.70 -1.59 -7.43
C CYS A 224 19.61 -2.77 -7.82
N ASN A 225 19.73 -3.77 -6.94
CA ASN A 225 20.50 -4.98 -7.24
C ASN A 225 19.72 -6.05 -8.03
N GLY A 226 18.55 -5.70 -8.57
CA GLY A 226 17.66 -6.61 -9.29
C GLY A 226 16.80 -7.52 -8.39
N ALA A 227 16.88 -7.39 -7.07
CA ALA A 227 15.97 -8.09 -6.16
C ALA A 227 14.87 -7.15 -5.69
N VAL A 228 13.62 -7.49 -6.03
CA VAL A 228 12.43 -6.74 -5.65
C VAL A 228 11.52 -7.61 -4.79
N ALA A 229 10.94 -7.02 -3.76
CA ALA A 229 9.94 -7.65 -2.90
C ALA A 229 8.67 -6.80 -2.83
N LEU A 230 7.55 -7.44 -2.49
CA LEU A 230 6.29 -6.77 -2.15
C LEU A 230 6.03 -6.94 -0.66
N ALA A 231 5.54 -5.88 0.00
CA ALA A 231 5.16 -5.93 1.41
C ALA A 231 4.07 -4.90 1.76
N GLY A 232 3.21 -5.24 2.71
CA GLY A 232 2.21 -4.33 3.29
C GLY A 232 0.90 -5.03 3.67
N ASN A 233 0.01 -4.26 4.30
CA ASN A 233 -1.29 -4.73 4.78
C ASN A 233 -2.48 -4.47 3.82
N SER A 234 -3.61 -5.13 4.06
CA SER A 234 -4.87 -5.03 3.33
C SER A 234 -4.74 -5.04 1.80
N TRP A 235 -4.94 -3.93 1.09
CA TRP A 235 -4.79 -3.86 -0.38
C TRP A 235 -3.35 -4.13 -0.80
N LEU A 236 -2.36 -3.61 -0.04
CA LEU A 236 -0.95 -3.89 -0.30
C LEU A 236 -0.65 -5.38 -0.13
N GLY A 237 -1.40 -6.08 0.72
CA GLY A 237 -1.33 -7.53 0.86
C GLY A 237 -2.04 -8.28 -0.27
N ALA A 238 -3.28 -7.89 -0.59
CA ALA A 238 -4.10 -8.54 -1.60
C ALA A 238 -3.51 -8.42 -3.02
N ALA A 239 -2.96 -7.25 -3.36
CA ALA A 239 -2.36 -7.01 -4.67
C ALA A 239 -1.15 -7.92 -4.95
N GLN A 240 -0.43 -8.38 -3.90
CA GLN A 240 0.75 -9.22 -4.10
C GLN A 240 0.42 -10.55 -4.75
N TRP A 241 -0.77 -11.12 -4.48
CA TRP A 241 -1.22 -12.35 -5.11
C TRP A 241 -1.39 -12.20 -6.62
N LEU A 242 -1.98 -11.09 -7.05
CA LEU A 242 -2.21 -10.77 -8.46
C LEU A 242 -0.89 -10.49 -9.17
N ILE A 243 -0.01 -9.70 -8.55
CA ILE A 243 1.30 -9.35 -9.12
C ILE A 243 2.20 -10.59 -9.19
N ALA A 244 2.23 -11.42 -8.14
CA ALA A 244 3.01 -12.65 -8.14
C ALA A 244 2.51 -13.68 -9.16
N ALA A 245 1.21 -13.69 -9.47
CA ALA A 245 0.63 -14.56 -10.49
C ALA A 245 1.14 -14.23 -11.91
N GLU A 246 1.57 -13.00 -12.16
CA GLU A 246 2.23 -12.60 -13.43
C GLU A 246 3.71 -13.02 -13.50
N GLN A 247 4.24 -13.65 -12.44
CA GLN A 247 5.60 -14.20 -12.34
C GLN A 247 6.73 -13.25 -12.80
N PRO A 248 6.84 -12.01 -12.24
CA PRO A 248 7.91 -11.10 -12.61
C PRO A 248 9.29 -11.71 -12.27
N PRO A 249 10.23 -11.81 -13.21
CA PRO A 249 11.54 -12.45 -12.98
C PRO A 249 12.33 -11.87 -11.79
N HIS A 250 12.16 -10.58 -11.52
CA HIS A 250 12.88 -9.89 -10.43
C HIS A 250 12.14 -9.89 -9.09
N LEU A 251 10.92 -10.43 -9.02
CA LEU A 251 10.19 -10.62 -7.76
C LEU A 251 10.80 -11.79 -6.97
N LYS A 252 11.49 -11.48 -5.88
CA LYS A 252 12.20 -12.47 -5.04
C LYS A 252 11.44 -12.86 -3.78
N ALA A 253 10.53 -12.01 -3.32
CA ALA A 253 9.73 -12.27 -2.12
C ALA A 253 8.41 -11.50 -2.14
N ILE A 254 7.40 -12.08 -1.51
CA ILE A 254 6.15 -11.42 -1.14
C ILE A 254 5.95 -11.55 0.37
N ALA A 255 5.41 -10.51 0.99
CA ALA A 255 5.02 -10.45 2.40
C ALA A 255 3.60 -9.86 2.50
N PRO A 256 2.57 -10.66 2.16
CA PRO A 256 1.18 -10.22 2.22
C PRO A 256 0.67 -10.29 3.66
N TRP A 257 0.64 -9.16 4.35
CA TRP A 257 0.15 -9.07 5.72
C TRP A 257 -1.36 -8.83 5.68
N GLU A 258 -2.17 -9.72 6.26
CA GLU A 258 -3.64 -9.55 6.34
C GLU A 258 -4.30 -9.27 4.96
N GLY A 259 -3.71 -9.81 3.88
CA GLY A 259 -4.22 -9.68 2.52
C GLY A 259 -5.29 -10.72 2.22
N PHE A 260 -6.41 -10.28 1.68
CA PHE A 260 -7.47 -11.17 1.19
C PHE A 260 -7.13 -11.70 -0.21
N SER A 261 -7.66 -12.87 -0.57
CA SER A 261 -7.40 -13.57 -1.83
C SER A 261 -8.65 -13.76 -2.68
N ASP A 262 -9.84 -13.62 -2.08
CA ASP A 262 -11.12 -13.72 -2.76
C ASP A 262 -11.99 -12.51 -2.40
N LEU A 263 -11.96 -11.50 -3.28
CA LEU A 263 -12.71 -10.26 -3.10
C LEU A 263 -14.22 -10.52 -2.88
N TYR A 264 -14.81 -11.51 -3.57
CA TYR A 264 -16.23 -11.80 -3.42
C TYR A 264 -16.52 -12.43 -2.06
N ARG A 265 -15.83 -13.53 -1.72
CA ARG A 265 -16.14 -14.33 -0.52
C ARG A 265 -15.70 -13.66 0.77
N GLU A 266 -14.67 -12.82 0.74
CA GLU A 266 -14.04 -12.29 1.95
C GLU A 266 -14.45 -10.84 2.27
N ILE A 267 -14.73 -10.04 1.22
CA ILE A 267 -15.02 -8.60 1.32
C ILE A 267 -16.46 -8.27 0.89
N ILE A 268 -16.88 -8.66 -0.31
CA ILE A 268 -18.19 -8.23 -0.87
C ILE A 268 -19.35 -8.96 -0.22
N GLY A 269 -19.26 -10.27 -0.05
CA GLY A 269 -20.38 -11.09 0.41
C GLY A 269 -19.96 -12.39 1.07
N ARG A 270 -19.76 -12.36 2.39
CA ARG A 270 -19.47 -13.56 3.17
C ARG A 270 -20.69 -14.49 3.17
N GLY A 271 -20.51 -15.70 2.66
CA GLY A 271 -21.61 -16.66 2.50
C GLY A 271 -22.70 -16.20 1.52
N GLY A 272 -22.39 -15.27 0.61
CA GLY A 272 -23.35 -14.72 -0.35
C GLY A 272 -24.25 -13.61 0.20
N ILE A 273 -24.08 -13.19 1.46
CA ILE A 273 -24.81 -12.08 2.05
C ILE A 273 -24.04 -10.77 1.76
N PRO A 274 -24.59 -9.83 0.98
CA PRO A 274 -23.88 -8.60 0.64
C PRO A 274 -23.51 -7.75 1.87
N ASN A 275 -22.29 -7.25 1.89
CA ASN A 275 -21.79 -6.27 2.87
C ASN A 275 -21.24 -5.04 2.14
N PRO A 276 -22.12 -4.12 1.69
CA PRO A 276 -21.71 -3.03 0.82
C PRO A 276 -20.91 -1.94 1.55
N ALA A 277 -21.09 -1.79 2.87
CA ALA A 277 -20.58 -0.64 3.62
C ALA A 277 -19.07 -0.38 3.43
N PHE A 278 -18.24 -1.43 3.53
CA PHE A 278 -16.79 -1.28 3.36
C PHE A 278 -16.40 -1.03 1.89
N SER A 279 -17.13 -1.61 0.95
CA SER A 279 -16.89 -1.41 -0.49
C SER A 279 -17.28 0.00 -0.92
N GLU A 280 -18.40 0.52 -0.42
CA GLU A 280 -18.86 1.90 -0.64
C GLU A 280 -17.88 2.92 -0.05
N LEU A 281 -17.39 2.67 1.18
CA LEU A 281 -16.38 3.51 1.83
C LEU A 281 -15.13 3.63 0.95
N ARG A 282 -14.57 2.50 0.50
CA ARG A 282 -13.35 2.50 -0.34
C ARG A 282 -13.56 3.24 -1.65
N SER A 283 -14.65 2.94 -2.36
CA SER A 283 -14.95 3.55 -3.66
C SER A 283 -15.23 5.04 -3.61
N SER A 284 -15.38 5.64 -2.42
CA SER A 284 -15.58 7.08 -2.23
C SER A 284 -14.33 7.90 -1.97
N GLY A 285 -13.21 7.25 -1.66
CA GLY A 285 -11.99 7.93 -1.20
C GLY A 285 -10.91 8.14 -2.25
N TYR A 286 -11.02 7.50 -3.42
CA TYR A 286 -9.98 7.56 -4.45
C TYR A 286 -10.12 8.81 -5.32
N VAL A 287 -8.99 9.44 -5.62
CA VAL A 287 -8.88 10.63 -6.48
C VAL A 287 -7.95 10.29 -7.64
N GLY A 288 -8.35 10.68 -8.84
CA GLY A 288 -7.64 10.38 -10.09
C GLY A 288 -7.79 11.54 -11.06
N LYS A 289 -6.81 11.69 -11.95
CA LYS A 289 -6.77 12.77 -12.93
C LYS A 289 -7.70 12.55 -14.11
N SER A 290 -7.87 11.29 -14.53
CA SER A 290 -8.73 10.86 -15.63
C SER A 290 -10.08 10.38 -15.16
#